data_AF-A0A1Y2L1A7-F1
#
_entry.id   AF-A0A1Y2L1A7-F1
#
_cell.length_a   1.000
_cell.length_b   1.000
_cell.length_c   1.000
_cell.angle_alpha   90.00
_cell.angle_beta   90.00
_cell.angle_gamma   90.00
#
_symmetry.space_group_name_H-M   'P 1'
#
loop_
_entity.id
_entity.type
_entity.pdbx_description
1 polymer ?
#
loop_
_entity_poly.entity_id
_entity_poly.type
_entity_poly.pdbx_seq_one_letter_code
_entity_poly.pdbx_strand_id
1 'polypeptide(L)' 'MENEPQSEDGFAAWDIICAGHTQLRAGGMGGVVGLDMPALIEMARLRGYDAEIVSRLLPDAEQGLLAAIAERMESDGGE' A
#
# COMPACT_ATOMS: atom_id res chain seq x y z
N MET A 1 3.09 15.66 -10.32
CA MET A 1 2.17 15.32 -11.42
C MET A 1 2.26 13.85 -11.83
N GLU A 2 3.40 13.15 -11.63
CA GLU A 2 3.57 11.75 -12.07
C GLU A 2 2.69 10.73 -11.33
N ASN A 3 2.22 11.05 -10.11
CA ASN A 3 1.42 10.15 -9.26
C ASN A 3 0.06 10.75 -8.85
N GLU A 4 -0.45 11.72 -9.62
CA GLU A 4 -1.74 12.32 -9.32
C GLU A 4 -2.87 11.39 -9.81
N PRO A 5 -3.88 11.10 -8.98
CA PRO A 5 -4.92 10.15 -9.35
C PRO A 5 -5.72 10.65 -10.55
N GLN A 6 -5.74 9.85 -11.61
CA GLN A 6 -6.39 10.17 -12.88
C GLN A 6 -7.86 9.71 -12.94
N SER A 7 -8.33 9.04 -11.88
CA SER A 7 -9.70 8.58 -11.70
C SER A 7 -10.11 8.67 -10.22
N GLU A 8 -11.43 8.72 -9.96
CA GLU A 8 -11.97 8.68 -8.59
C GLU A 8 -11.57 7.39 -7.87
N ASP A 9 -11.58 6.26 -8.59
CA ASP A 9 -11.15 4.95 -8.08
C ASP A 9 -9.67 4.96 -7.67
N GLY A 10 -8.80 5.54 -8.50
CA GLY A 10 -7.38 5.70 -8.21
C GLY A 10 -7.14 6.64 -7.04
N PHE A 11 -7.94 7.71 -6.93
CA PHE A 11 -7.88 8.62 -5.79
C PHE A 11 -8.27 7.90 -4.50
N ALA A 12 -9.35 7.12 -4.51
CA ALA A 12 -9.81 6.37 -3.35
C ALA A 12 -8.74 5.38 -2.85
N ALA A 13 -8.12 4.61 -3.77
CA ALA A 13 -7.02 3.73 -3.40
C ALA A 13 -5.82 4.50 -2.83
N TRP A 14 -5.43 5.61 -3.48
CA TRP A 14 -4.33 6.46 -3.03
C TRP A 14 -4.57 7.07 -1.65
N ASP A 15 -5.76 7.62 -1.39
CA ASP A 15 -6.12 8.17 -0.08
C ASP A 15 -6.00 7.11 1.03
N ILE A 16 -6.48 5.89 0.77
CA ILE A 16 -6.38 4.78 1.72
C ILE A 16 -4.93 4.37 1.99
N ILE A 17 -4.09 4.30 0.96
CA ILE A 17 -2.66 4.00 1.11
C ILE A 17 -1.97 5.08 1.94
N CYS A 18 -2.20 6.36 1.62
CA CYS A 18 -1.60 7.47 2.36
C CYS A 18 -2.05 7.50 3.83
N ALA A 19 -3.35 7.33 4.07
CA ALA A 19 -3.90 7.35 5.42
C ALA A 19 -3.55 6.09 6.24
N GLY A 20 -3.32 4.97 5.56
CA GLY A 20 -3.03 3.66 6.15
C GLY A 20 -1.59 3.20 6.02
N HIS A 21 -0.63 4.09 5.68
CA HIS A 21 0.76 3.71 5.39
C HIS A 21 1.48 3.00 6.55
N THR A 22 0.97 3.10 7.78
CA THR A 22 1.49 2.40 8.97
C THR A 22 0.90 1.01 9.15
N GLN A 23 -0.12 0.64 8.38
CA GLN A 23 -0.79 -0.66 8.42
C GLN A 23 0.05 -1.67 7.64
N LEU A 24 1.17 -2.06 8.24
CA LEU A 24 2.16 -2.95 7.66
C LEU A 24 2.17 -4.28 8.38
N ARG A 25 2.36 -5.34 7.61
CA ARG A 25 2.65 -6.67 8.14
C ARG A 25 4.14 -6.86 8.24
N ALA A 26 4.62 -7.25 9.41
CA ALA A 26 5.99 -7.65 9.64
C ALA A 26 6.12 -9.19 9.64
N GLY A 27 7.13 -9.70 8.95
CA GLY A 27 7.61 -11.07 9.06
C GLY A 27 8.59 -11.25 10.22
N GLY A 28 9.22 -12.42 10.30
CA GLY A 28 10.29 -12.66 11.28
C GLY A 28 11.42 -11.63 11.17
N MET A 29 12.22 -11.46 12.23
CA MET A 29 13.31 -10.47 12.31
C MET A 29 12.91 -9.00 12.07
N GLY A 30 11.61 -8.68 11.95
CA GLY A 30 11.10 -7.32 11.81
C GLY A 30 11.03 -6.79 10.38
N GLY A 31 11.26 -7.62 9.36
CA GLY A 31 11.14 -7.21 7.96
C GLY A 31 9.68 -6.98 7.55
N VAL A 32 9.39 -5.93 6.79
CA VAL A 32 8.04 -5.70 6.22
C VAL A 32 7.79 -6.72 5.11
N VAL A 33 6.65 -7.40 5.16
CA VAL A 33 6.25 -8.44 4.19
C VAL A 33 4.99 -8.08 3.40
N GLY A 34 4.41 -6.92 3.65
CA GLY A 34 3.24 -6.43 2.92
C GLY A 34 2.40 -5.42 3.68
N LEU A 35 1.30 -5.02 3.06
CA LEU A 35 0.26 -4.20 3.65
C LEU A 35 -0.72 -5.06 4.44
N ASP A 36 -1.33 -4.50 5.49
CA ASP A 36 -2.49 -5.12 6.13
C ASP A 36 -3.74 -4.87 5.28
N MET A 37 -3.94 -5.73 4.27
CA MET A 37 -5.06 -5.61 3.33
C MET A 37 -6.43 -5.55 4.01
N PRO A 38 -6.76 -6.42 5.00
CA PRO A 38 -8.01 -6.29 5.75
C PRO A 38 -8.20 -4.91 6.39
N ALA A 39 -7.16 -4.37 7.04
CA ALA A 39 -7.26 -3.04 7.66
C ALA A 39 -7.50 -1.93 6.63
N LEU A 40 -6.78 -1.95 5.50
CA LEU A 40 -6.93 -0.96 4.44
C LEU A 40 -8.30 -1.04 3.75
N ILE A 41 -8.81 -2.23 3.51
CA ILE A 41 -10.15 -2.44 2.93
C ILE A 41 -11.24 -1.96 3.90
N GLU A 42 -11.08 -2.19 5.21
CA GLU A 42 -12.03 -1.68 6.20
C GLU A 42 -11.98 -0.15 6.30
N MET A 43 -10.77 0.44 6.22
CA MET A 43 -10.61 1.88 6.13
C MET A 43 -11.31 2.47 4.89
N ALA A 44 -11.30 1.78 3.75
CA ALA A 44 -12.04 2.17 2.55
C ALA A 44 -13.55 2.19 2.80
N ARG A 45 -14.08 1.13 3.43
CA ARG A 45 -15.50 1.03 3.80
C ARG A 45 -15.93 2.16 4.71
N LEU A 46 -15.14 2.45 5.76
CA LEU A 46 -15.45 3.51 6.72
C LEU A 46 -15.40 4.91 6.12
N ARG A 47 -14.62 5.12 5.05
CA ARG A 47 -14.57 6.38 4.29
C ARG A 47 -15.65 6.50 3.21
N GLY A 48 -16.45 5.46 3.01
CA GLY A 48 -17.50 5.45 1.99
C GLY A 48 -16.99 5.20 0.57
N TYR A 49 -15.75 4.72 0.41
CA TYR A 49 -15.23 4.28 -0.88
C TYR A 49 -15.73 2.88 -1.23
N ASP A 50 -15.76 2.58 -2.52
CA ASP A 50 -16.05 1.23 -3.00
C ASP A 50 -14.90 0.30 -2.61
N ALA A 51 -15.15 -0.51 -1.58
CA ALA A 51 -14.18 -1.46 -1.07
C ALA A 51 -13.83 -2.56 -2.06
N GLU A 52 -14.72 -2.91 -2.99
CA GLU A 52 -14.44 -3.87 -4.05
C GLU A 52 -13.41 -3.28 -5.03
N ILE A 53 -13.61 -2.03 -5.45
CA ILE A 53 -12.65 -1.33 -6.32
C ILE A 53 -11.31 -1.15 -5.62
N VAL A 54 -11.30 -0.63 -4.38
CA VAL A 54 -10.06 -0.43 -3.62
C VAL A 54 -9.33 -1.76 -3.42
N SER A 55 -10.03 -2.85 -3.11
CA SER A 55 -9.40 -4.18 -2.95
C SER A 55 -8.70 -4.69 -4.22
N ARG A 56 -9.13 -4.24 -5.41
CA ARG A 56 -8.46 -4.57 -6.68
C ARG A 56 -7.21 -3.75 -6.93
N LEU A 57 -7.15 -2.51 -6.43
CA LEU A 57 -6.04 -1.58 -6.68
C LEU A 57 -4.93 -1.66 -5.62
N LEU A 58 -5.26 -2.03 -4.37
CA LEU A 58 -4.28 -2.16 -3.29
C LEU A 58 -3.12 -3.13 -3.59
N PRO A 59 -3.30 -4.27 -4.30
CA PRO A 59 -2.19 -5.14 -4.66
C PRO A 59 -1.08 -4.46 -5.48
N ASP A 60 -1.42 -3.54 -6.38
CA ASP A 60 -0.42 -2.81 -7.18
C ASP A 60 0.43 -1.89 -6.29
N ALA A 61 -0.20 -1.28 -5.29
CA ALA A 61 0.50 -0.47 -4.30
C ALA A 61 1.41 -1.31 -3.39
N GLU A 62 0.97 -2.50 -2.97
CA GLU A 62 1.80 -3.43 -2.21
C GLU A 62 3.03 -3.88 -3.02
N GLN A 63 2.86 -4.17 -4.31
CA GLN A 63 3.97 -4.51 -5.19
C GLN A 63 5.01 -3.39 -5.26
N GLY A 64 4.57 -2.13 -5.43
CA GLY A 64 5.46 -0.97 -5.43
C GLY A 64 6.20 -0.80 -4.10
N LEU A 65 5.52 -0.99 -2.97
CA LEU A 65 6.12 -0.95 -1.64
C LEU A 65 7.20 -2.04 -1.48
N LEU A 66 6.89 -3.28 -1.85
CA LEU A 66 7.82 -4.41 -1.72
C LEU A 66 9.04 -4.24 -2.65
N ALA A 67 8.85 -3.72 -3.85
CA ALA A 67 9.96 -3.39 -4.76
C ALA A 67 10.89 -2.33 -4.15
N ALA A 68 10.33 -1.23 -3.62
CA ALA A 68 11.13 -0.18 -2.97
C ALA A 68 11.89 -0.68 -1.73
N ILE A 69 11.28 -1.60 -0.95
CA ILE A 69 11.96 -2.25 0.18
C ILE A 69 13.11 -3.12 -0.30
N ALA A 70 12.91 -3.92 -1.36
CA ALA A 70 13.95 -4.77 -1.93
C ALA A 70 15.14 -3.95 -2.45
N GLU A 71 14.88 -2.89 -3.21
CA GLU A 71 15.92 -1.96 -3.71
C GLU A 71 16.72 -1.33 -2.56
N ARG A 72 16.05 -0.98 -1.46
CA ARG A 72 16.72 -0.44 -0.27
C ARG A 72 17.59 -1.48 0.42
N MET A 73 17.13 -2.73 0.54
CA MET A 73 17.92 -3.82 1.12
C MET A 73 19.17 -4.13 0.29
N GLU A 74 19.08 -4.08 -1.03
CA GLU A 74 20.22 -4.22 -1.93
C GLU A 74 21.23 -3.07 -1.75
N SER A 75 20.75 -1.85 -1.52
CA SER A 75 21.59 -0.67 -1.31
C SER A 75 22.28 -0.68 0.07
N ASP A 76 21.57 -1.06 1.13
CA ASP A 76 22.09 -1.11 2.51
C ASP A 76 23.05 -2.29 2.73
N GLY A 77 22.98 -3.35 1.91
CA GLY A 77 23.88 -4.52 1.98
C GLY A 77 25.19 -4.38 1.19
N GLY A 78 25.42 -3.23 0.54
CA GLY A 78 26.57 -2.94 -0.30
C GLY A 78 27.73 -2.18 0.37
N GLU A 79 27.67 -1.95 1.69
CA GLU A 79 28.73 -1.30 2.49
C GLU A 79 29.62 -2.30 3.24
#